data_AF-A0A8S3FHP0-F1
#
_entry.id   AF-A0A8S3FHP0-F1
#
_cell.length_a   1.000
_cell.length_b   1.000
_cell.length_c   1.000
_cell.angle_alpha   90.00
_cell.angle_beta   90.00
_cell.angle_gamma   90.00
#
_symmetry.space_group_name_H-M   'P 1'
#
loop_
_entity.id
_entity.type
_entity.pdbx_description
1 polymer ?
#
loop_
_entity_poly.entity_id
_entity_poly.type
_entity_poly.pdbx_seq_one_letter_code
_entity_poly.pdbx_strand_id
1 'polypeptide(L)'
;MHITSIEGVDDMILLGDLKESAILHNLHMRYKQNYIYTYTGSILVAVNPYKLLNIYNIENIRQYSNKKIGELPPHIFSIGDNAYWSMQRYQHDQCIIISGESGSGKTESTKLILQFLAATSGQHSWIEQQILDANPILEAFGNAKTVRNDNSSRFGKYIDIHFDKRGTIEGAKIEQYLLEKSRIVSQARDERNYHVFYCLLSGMSKEEKKSLDLTAASD
;
A
#
# COMPACT_ATOMS: atom_id res chain seq x y z
N MET A 1 16.49 29.16 -12.58
CA MET A 1 16.25 27.80 -12.04
C MET A 1 17.57 27.30 -11.48
N HIS A 2 17.56 26.72 -10.28
CA HIS A 2 18.77 26.13 -9.69
C HIS A 2 19.21 24.91 -10.51
N ILE A 3 20.50 24.54 -10.52
CA ILE A 3 21.02 23.47 -11.40
C ILE A 3 20.38 22.11 -11.08
N THR A 4 20.10 21.85 -9.79
CA THR A 4 19.39 20.66 -9.32
C THR A 4 17.92 20.61 -9.79
N SER A 5 17.36 21.72 -10.26
CA SER A 5 16.04 21.78 -10.87
C SER A 5 16.04 21.32 -12.33
N ILE A 6 17.20 21.07 -12.95
CA ILE A 6 17.31 20.72 -14.38
C ILE A 6 17.34 19.20 -14.57
N GLU A 7 18.06 18.46 -13.73
CA GLU A 7 18.22 17.00 -13.87
C GLU A 7 17.29 16.19 -12.95
N GLY A 8 16.73 16.83 -11.91
CA GLY A 8 15.95 16.19 -10.86
C GLY A 8 16.85 15.47 -9.85
N VAL A 9 16.34 15.28 -8.64
CA VAL A 9 17.07 14.69 -7.51
C VAL A 9 16.29 13.52 -6.91
N ASP A 10 17.02 12.49 -6.49
CA ASP A 10 16.47 11.33 -5.77
C ASP A 10 15.99 11.70 -4.37
N ASP A 11 16.66 12.64 -3.71
CA ASP A 11 16.27 13.19 -2.41
C ASP A 11 16.03 14.70 -2.51
N MET A 12 14.81 15.12 -2.22
CA MET A 12 14.38 16.51 -2.35
C MET A 12 15.02 17.44 -1.33
N ILE A 13 15.67 16.94 -0.27
CA ILE A 13 16.46 17.79 0.64
C ILE A 13 17.69 18.42 -0.06
N LEU A 14 18.09 17.85 -1.22
CA LEU A 14 19.18 18.35 -2.04
C LEU A 14 18.75 19.47 -3.01
N LEU A 15 17.46 19.81 -3.06
CA LEU A 15 16.98 20.93 -3.86
C LEU A 15 17.53 22.25 -3.29
N GLY A 16 18.17 23.06 -4.15
CA GLY A 16 18.67 24.38 -3.75
C GLY A 16 17.58 25.40 -3.39
N ASP A 17 16.32 25.15 -3.78
CA ASP A 17 15.15 25.94 -3.40
C ASP A 17 13.99 25.00 -3.01
N LEU A 18 13.71 24.91 -1.70
CA LEU A 18 12.66 24.04 -1.13
C LEU A 18 11.28 24.74 -1.17
N LYS A 19 10.82 25.08 -2.38
CA LYS A 19 9.46 25.59 -2.63
C LYS A 19 8.56 24.51 -3.21
N GLU A 20 7.26 24.65 -2.99
CA GLU A 20 6.24 23.75 -3.57
C GLU A 20 6.40 23.60 -5.09
N SER A 21 6.69 24.69 -5.81
CA SER A 21 6.93 24.65 -7.25
C SER A 21 8.15 23.81 -7.65
N ALA A 22 9.22 23.83 -6.85
CA ALA A 22 10.43 23.06 -7.11
C ALA A 22 10.23 21.59 -6.79
N ILE A 23 9.54 21.27 -5.70
CA ILE A 23 9.12 19.91 -5.34
C ILE A 23 8.24 19.32 -6.44
N LEU A 24 7.19 20.03 -6.86
CA LEU A 24 6.28 19.59 -7.91
C LEU A 24 7.03 19.38 -9.24
N HIS A 25 7.94 20.29 -9.58
CA HIS A 25 8.76 20.16 -10.78
C HIS A 25 9.65 18.91 -10.74
N ASN A 26 10.31 18.65 -9.61
CA ASN A 26 11.16 17.47 -9.43
C ASN A 26 10.35 16.18 -9.59
N LEU A 27 9.20 16.07 -8.89
CA LEU A 27 8.31 14.91 -8.98
C LEU A 27 7.82 14.70 -10.42
N HIS A 28 7.42 15.77 -11.12
CA HIS A 28 6.96 15.70 -12.51
C HIS A 28 8.04 15.21 -13.47
N MET A 29 9.27 15.73 -13.35
CA MET A 29 10.39 15.29 -14.21
C MET A 29 10.74 13.82 -13.98
N ARG A 30 10.82 13.39 -12.73
CA ARG A 30 11.08 12.00 -12.35
C ARG A 30 9.98 11.07 -12.85
N TYR A 31 8.72 11.46 -12.67
CA TYR A 31 7.57 10.68 -13.11
C TYR A 31 7.55 10.49 -14.63
N LYS A 32 7.92 11.51 -15.42
CA LYS A 32 8.06 11.39 -16.89
C LYS A 32 9.06 10.32 -17.32
N GLN A 33 10.05 10.02 -16.49
CA GLN A 33 11.06 8.99 -16.72
C GLN A 33 10.70 7.66 -16.04
N ASN A 34 9.48 7.53 -15.50
CA ASN A 34 8.99 6.39 -14.72
C ASN A 34 9.65 6.19 -13.35
N TYR A 35 10.36 7.20 -12.83
CA TYR A 35 10.81 7.22 -11.44
C TYR A 35 9.67 7.70 -10.54
N ILE A 36 8.95 6.76 -9.93
CA ILE A 36 7.76 7.04 -9.13
C ILE A 36 8.03 7.30 -7.66
N TYR A 37 9.24 6.96 -7.20
CA TYR A 37 9.67 7.07 -5.82
C TYR A 37 10.69 8.20 -5.70
N THR A 38 10.54 9.04 -4.68
CA THR A 38 11.46 10.15 -4.38
C THR A 38 11.57 10.30 -2.87
N TYR A 39 12.78 10.46 -2.34
CA TYR A 39 12.97 10.75 -0.92
C TYR A 39 12.74 12.23 -0.61
N THR A 40 12.40 12.48 0.64
CA THR A 40 12.53 13.78 1.30
C THR A 40 13.04 13.53 2.70
N GLY A 41 14.35 13.34 2.82
CA GLY A 41 14.99 12.85 4.04
C GLY A 41 14.54 11.41 4.35
N SER A 42 13.94 11.19 5.52
CA SER A 42 13.44 9.86 5.94
C SER A 42 12.07 9.49 5.37
N ILE A 43 11.40 10.40 4.67
CA ILE A 43 10.07 10.17 4.10
C ILE A 43 10.22 9.74 2.64
N LEU A 44 9.42 8.76 2.22
CA LEU A 44 9.30 8.37 0.82
C LEU A 44 8.01 8.92 0.21
N VAL A 45 8.15 9.71 -0.86
CA VAL A 45 7.04 10.15 -1.71
C VAL A 45 6.89 9.16 -2.86
N ALA A 46 5.68 8.61 -3.01
CA ALA A 46 5.32 7.68 -4.08
C ALA A 46 4.20 8.28 -4.95
N VAL A 47 4.41 8.31 -6.27
CA VAL A 47 3.42 8.79 -7.24
C VAL A 47 2.87 7.60 -8.03
N ASN A 48 1.58 7.31 -7.89
CA ASN A 48 0.96 6.15 -8.54
C ASN A 48 1.11 6.22 -10.09
N PRO A 49 1.78 5.25 -10.73
CA PRO A 49 1.99 5.26 -12.18
C PRO A 49 0.77 4.85 -13.02
N TYR A 50 -0.27 4.28 -12.40
CA TYR A 50 -1.42 3.66 -13.10
C TYR A 50 -1.03 2.63 -14.18
N LYS A 51 0.16 2.04 -14.04
CA LYS A 51 0.68 0.96 -14.89
C LYS A 51 1.66 0.11 -14.10
N LEU A 52 1.89 -1.11 -14.57
CA LEU A 52 2.87 -2.00 -13.99
C LEU A 52 4.29 -1.55 -14.36
N LEU A 53 5.18 -1.55 -13.36
CA LEU A 53 6.60 -1.31 -13.53
C LEU A 53 7.35 -2.55 -13.03
N ASN A 54 8.37 -3.00 -13.76
CA ASN A 54 9.18 -4.17 -13.38
C ASN A 54 10.28 -3.78 -12.38
N ILE A 55 9.87 -3.31 -11.20
CA ILE A 55 10.77 -2.84 -10.12
C ILE A 55 10.51 -3.52 -8.77
N TYR A 56 9.69 -4.57 -8.76
CA TYR A 56 9.26 -5.28 -7.54
C TYR A 56 9.60 -6.78 -7.56
N ASN A 57 10.53 -7.20 -8.41
CA ASN A 57 10.91 -8.61 -8.52
C ASN A 57 11.86 -9.03 -7.39
N ILE A 58 12.18 -10.32 -7.34
CA ILE A 58 13.06 -10.92 -6.33
C ILE A 58 14.46 -10.31 -6.39
N GLU A 59 14.95 -9.97 -7.58
CA GLU A 59 16.23 -9.29 -7.76
C GLU A 59 16.23 -7.92 -7.08
N ASN A 60 15.15 -7.15 -7.20
CA ASN A 60 14.98 -5.88 -6.50
C ASN A 60 14.95 -6.08 -4.98
N ILE A 61 14.20 -7.07 -4.48
CA ILE A 61 14.18 -7.37 -3.04
C ILE A 61 15.61 -7.61 -2.53
N ARG A 62 16.37 -8.50 -3.18
CA ARG A 62 17.76 -8.81 -2.82
C ARG A 62 18.68 -7.60 -2.92
N GLN A 63 18.49 -6.76 -3.93
CA GLN A 63 19.30 -5.57 -4.13
C GLN A 63 19.13 -4.56 -2.97
N TYR A 64 17.89 -4.39 -2.51
CA TYR A 64 17.55 -3.44 -1.44
C TYR A 64 17.72 -4.01 -0.02
N SER A 65 17.90 -5.33 0.13
CA SER A 65 18.18 -5.93 1.44
C SER A 65 19.53 -5.49 2.02
N ASN A 66 19.56 -5.17 3.31
CA ASN A 66 20.73 -4.72 4.05
C ASN A 66 21.41 -3.48 3.43
N LYS A 67 20.61 -2.51 2.96
CA LYS A 67 21.08 -1.26 2.38
C LYS A 67 20.57 -0.07 3.16
N LYS A 68 21.45 0.89 3.44
CA LYS A 68 21.03 2.13 4.09
C LYS A 68 20.25 2.99 3.09
N ILE A 69 19.29 3.74 3.62
CA ILE A 69 18.58 4.78 2.84
C ILE A 69 19.62 5.73 2.24
N GLY A 70 19.51 5.98 0.94
CA GLY A 70 20.44 6.83 0.18
C GLY A 70 21.61 6.09 -0.48
N GLU A 71 21.90 4.83 -0.15
CA GLU A 71 22.91 4.04 -0.88
C GLU A 71 22.41 3.58 -2.26
N LEU A 72 21.10 3.42 -2.39
CA LEU A 72 20.40 3.06 -3.62
C LEU A 72 19.33 4.10 -3.95
N PRO A 73 18.86 4.14 -5.22
CA PRO A 73 17.76 5.01 -5.61
C PRO A 73 16.51 4.84 -4.73
N PRO A 74 15.60 5.83 -4.70
CA PRO A 74 14.40 5.77 -3.89
C PRO A 74 13.52 4.58 -4.24
N HIS A 75 13.12 3.80 -3.23
CA HIS A 75 12.27 2.64 -3.42
C HIS A 75 11.50 2.28 -2.15
N ILE A 76 10.33 1.66 -2.28
CA ILE A 76 9.53 1.24 -1.11
C ILE A 76 10.24 0.17 -0.28
N PHE A 77 11.07 -0.67 -0.92
CA PHE A 77 11.85 -1.71 -0.25
C PHE A 77 12.93 -1.17 0.66
N SER A 78 13.47 0.03 0.40
CA SER A 78 14.44 0.64 1.34
C SER A 78 13.78 1.04 2.65
N ILE A 79 12.50 1.44 2.62
CA ILE A 79 11.71 1.75 3.82
C ILE A 79 11.41 0.47 4.61
N GLY A 80 11.06 -0.61 3.91
CA GLY A 80 10.89 -1.94 4.51
C GLY A 80 12.18 -2.45 5.18
N ASP A 81 13.32 -2.38 4.47
CA ASP A 81 14.63 -2.79 4.99
C ASP A 81 15.05 -1.95 6.19
N ASN A 82 14.88 -0.63 6.10
CA ASN A 82 15.25 0.27 7.19
C ASN A 82 14.45 -0.02 8.47
N ALA A 83 13.14 -0.25 8.34
CA ALA A 83 12.30 -0.63 9.48
C ALA A 83 12.74 -2.00 10.05
N TYR A 84 12.87 -3.02 9.21
CA TYR A 84 13.27 -4.36 9.64
C TYR A 84 14.64 -4.36 10.32
N TRP A 85 15.63 -3.72 9.70
CA TRP A 85 16.97 -3.60 10.25
C TRP A 85 16.97 -2.84 11.58
N SER A 86 16.20 -1.76 11.70
CA SER A 86 16.11 -0.96 12.93
C SER A 86 15.47 -1.75 14.06
N MET A 87 14.40 -2.50 13.77
CA MET A 87 13.77 -3.43 14.71
C MET A 87 14.79 -4.44 15.24
N GLN A 88 15.54 -5.11 14.35
CA GLN A 88 16.55 -6.10 14.75
C GLN A 88 17.74 -5.48 15.49
N ARG A 89 18.22 -4.32 15.05
CA ARG A 89 19.40 -3.68 15.62
C ARG A 89 19.14 -3.10 17.00
N TYR A 90 18.00 -2.41 17.15
CA TYR A 90 17.68 -1.67 18.38
C TYR A 90 16.75 -2.45 19.31
N GLN A 91 16.17 -3.57 18.86
CA GLN A 91 15.21 -4.36 19.64
C GLN A 91 14.01 -3.51 20.10
N HIS A 92 13.50 -2.68 19.18
CA HIS A 92 12.36 -1.78 19.39
C HIS A 92 11.36 -1.92 18.25
N ASP A 93 10.07 -1.91 18.58
CA ASP A 93 8.99 -1.99 17.60
C ASP A 93 9.05 -0.81 16.61
N GLN A 94 8.65 -1.07 15.36
CA GLN A 94 8.69 -0.10 14.28
C GLN A 94 7.30 0.09 13.70
N CYS A 95 7.05 1.29 13.15
CA CYS A 95 5.77 1.62 12.53
C CYS A 95 6.01 2.29 11.19
N ILE A 96 5.37 1.77 10.13
CA ILE A 96 5.34 2.39 8.82
C ILE A 96 3.95 2.98 8.58
N ILE A 97 3.90 4.30 8.41
CA ILE A 97 2.65 5.04 8.17
C ILE A 97 2.55 5.37 6.69
N ILE A 98 1.52 4.84 6.01
CA ILE A 98 1.26 5.10 4.60
C ILE A 98 0.00 5.97 4.49
N SER A 99 0.18 7.23 4.09
CA SER A 99 -0.90 8.21 3.95
C SER A 99 -1.08 8.66 2.49
N GLY A 100 -2.22 9.28 2.20
CA GLY A 100 -2.56 9.78 0.87
C GLY A 100 -4.05 9.66 0.56
N GLU A 101 -4.49 10.32 -0.50
CA GLU A 101 -5.87 10.30 -0.97
C GLU A 101 -6.32 8.92 -1.50
N SER A 102 -7.63 8.72 -1.72
CA SER A 102 -8.11 7.49 -2.35
C SER A 102 -7.51 7.33 -3.75
N GLY A 103 -7.07 6.11 -4.07
CA GLY A 103 -6.40 5.83 -5.36
C GLY A 103 -4.90 6.16 -5.41
N SER A 104 -4.32 6.73 -4.35
CA SER A 104 -2.89 7.12 -4.35
C SER A 104 -1.88 5.96 -4.33
N GLY A 105 -2.33 4.71 -4.17
CA GLY A 105 -1.45 3.53 -4.12
C GLY A 105 -1.08 3.04 -2.72
N LYS A 106 -1.80 3.47 -1.66
CA LYS A 106 -1.56 3.02 -0.28
C LYS A 106 -1.60 1.49 -0.13
N THR A 107 -2.68 0.88 -0.60
CA THR A 107 -2.91 -0.57 -0.52
C THR A 107 -1.81 -1.37 -1.23
N GLU A 108 -1.40 -0.92 -2.41
CA GLU A 108 -0.31 -1.55 -3.17
C GLU A 108 1.03 -1.39 -2.47
N SER A 109 1.30 -0.20 -1.89
CA SER A 109 2.52 0.03 -1.09
C SER A 109 2.57 -0.89 0.14
N THR A 110 1.44 -1.09 0.82
CA THR A 110 1.35 -2.05 1.94
C THR A 110 1.66 -3.47 1.49
N LYS A 111 1.10 -3.94 0.37
CA LYS A 111 1.37 -5.29 -0.19
C LYS A 111 2.86 -5.47 -0.46
N LEU A 112 3.51 -4.49 -1.08
CA LEU A 112 4.93 -4.52 -1.42
C LEU A 112 5.84 -4.57 -0.19
N ILE A 113 5.51 -3.82 0.87
CA ILE A 113 6.27 -3.88 2.13
C ILE A 113 6.14 -5.26 2.77
N LEU A 114 4.94 -5.83 2.82
CA LEU A 114 4.72 -7.15 3.38
C LEU A 114 5.48 -8.24 2.62
N GLN A 115 5.44 -8.20 1.28
CA GLN A 115 6.21 -9.11 0.41
C GLN A 115 7.71 -8.98 0.67
N PHE A 116 8.22 -7.76 0.82
CA PHE A 116 9.63 -7.52 1.15
C PHE A 116 9.99 -8.13 2.51
N LEU A 117 9.24 -7.80 3.56
CA LEU A 117 9.50 -8.29 4.93
C LEU A 117 9.46 -9.82 5.00
N ALA A 118 8.50 -10.44 4.33
CA ALA A 118 8.40 -11.89 4.25
C ALA A 118 9.64 -12.51 3.61
N ALA A 119 10.03 -12.01 2.43
CA ALA A 119 11.22 -12.48 1.73
C ALA A 119 12.52 -12.27 2.54
N THR A 120 12.67 -11.15 3.25
CA THR A 120 13.86 -10.87 4.07
C THR A 120 13.90 -11.63 5.39
N SER A 121 12.75 -12.01 5.94
CA SER A 121 12.67 -12.77 7.20
C SER A 121 13.08 -14.24 7.07
N GLY A 122 13.43 -14.68 5.85
CA GLY A 122 14.07 -15.97 5.62
C GLY A 122 13.12 -17.17 5.47
N GLN A 123 11.80 -16.94 5.43
CA GLN A 123 10.83 -17.97 5.07
C GLN A 123 9.73 -17.42 4.16
N HIS A 124 9.43 -18.15 3.08
CA HIS A 124 8.10 -18.16 2.50
C HIS A 124 7.17 -18.87 3.50
N SER A 125 6.85 -18.17 4.58
CA SER A 125 5.99 -18.70 5.62
C SER A 125 4.57 -18.76 5.07
N TRP A 126 3.84 -19.81 5.44
CA TRP A 126 2.39 -19.88 5.17
C TRP A 126 1.65 -18.64 5.68
N ILE A 127 2.19 -17.97 6.72
CA ILE A 127 1.67 -16.73 7.29
C ILE A 127 1.73 -15.56 6.29
N GLU A 128 2.79 -15.43 5.48
CA GLU A 128 2.87 -14.44 4.40
C GLU A 128 1.66 -14.58 3.46
N GLN A 129 1.46 -15.80 2.97
CA GLN A 129 0.40 -16.09 2.02
C GLN A 129 -0.97 -15.82 2.64
N GLN A 130 -1.18 -16.14 3.91
CA GLN A 130 -2.42 -15.81 4.62
C GLN A 130 -2.68 -14.31 4.74
N ILE A 131 -1.65 -13.50 5.02
CA ILE A 131 -1.81 -12.04 5.12
C ILE A 131 -2.21 -11.46 3.76
N LEU A 132 -1.60 -11.97 2.68
CA LEU A 132 -1.92 -11.58 1.31
C LEU A 132 -3.32 -12.06 0.88
N ASP A 133 -3.70 -13.29 1.24
CA ASP A 133 -4.99 -13.91 0.92
C ASP A 133 -6.15 -13.36 1.77
N ALA A 134 -5.87 -12.77 2.93
CA ALA A 134 -6.85 -12.04 3.72
C ALA A 134 -7.28 -10.73 3.03
N ASN A 135 -6.47 -10.17 2.13
CA ASN A 135 -6.74 -8.88 1.52
C ASN A 135 -8.02 -8.89 0.66
N PRO A 136 -8.24 -9.86 -0.26
CA PRO A 136 -9.50 -9.99 -0.99
C PRO A 136 -10.75 -10.00 -0.09
N ILE A 137 -10.68 -10.65 1.08
CA ILE A 137 -11.79 -10.68 2.04
C ILE A 137 -12.02 -9.26 2.58
N LEU A 138 -10.97 -8.59 3.04
CA LEU A 138 -11.07 -7.22 3.56
C LEU A 138 -11.53 -6.23 2.51
N GLU A 139 -11.10 -6.38 1.25
CA GLU A 139 -11.55 -5.56 0.15
C GLU A 139 -13.04 -5.79 -0.16
N ALA A 140 -13.52 -7.03 -0.12
CA ALA A 140 -14.94 -7.32 -0.32
C ALA A 140 -15.82 -6.62 0.73
N PHE A 141 -15.44 -6.69 2.01
CA PHE A 141 -16.25 -6.16 3.11
C PHE A 141 -16.00 -4.67 3.41
N GLY A 142 -14.84 -4.14 3.06
CA GLY A 142 -14.39 -2.81 3.47
C GLY A 142 -14.15 -1.82 2.33
N ASN A 143 -14.12 -2.27 1.07
CA ASN A 143 -14.01 -1.39 -0.08
C ASN A 143 -15.36 -1.18 -0.76
N ALA A 144 -15.50 -0.01 -1.37
CA ALA A 144 -16.67 0.38 -2.14
C ALA A 144 -16.28 1.28 -3.32
N LYS A 145 -17.16 1.34 -4.32
CA LYS A 145 -17.05 2.31 -5.41
C LYS A 145 -17.44 3.70 -4.90
N THR A 146 -16.60 4.67 -5.22
CA THR A 146 -16.82 6.11 -5.02
C THR A 146 -16.80 6.81 -6.38
N VAL A 147 -17.09 8.11 -6.40
CA VAL A 147 -17.00 8.92 -7.64
C VAL A 147 -15.58 8.92 -8.23
N ARG A 148 -14.54 8.83 -7.40
CA ARG A 148 -13.13 8.98 -7.82
C ARG A 148 -12.36 7.67 -7.94
N ASN A 149 -12.84 6.60 -7.33
CA ASN A 149 -12.15 5.32 -7.25
C ASN A 149 -13.15 4.17 -7.11
N ASP A 150 -13.05 3.18 -8.00
CA ASP A 150 -13.93 2.02 -8.04
C ASP A 150 -13.68 1.00 -6.91
N ASN A 151 -12.50 1.01 -6.30
CA ASN A 151 -12.09 0.11 -5.21
C ASN A 151 -11.49 0.91 -4.04
N SER A 152 -12.27 1.85 -3.49
CA SER A 152 -11.83 2.71 -2.39
C SER A 152 -12.02 2.00 -1.04
N SER A 153 -10.95 1.83 -0.28
CA SER A 153 -11.06 1.41 1.13
C SER A 153 -11.80 2.47 1.95
N ARG A 154 -12.84 2.05 2.68
CA ARG A 154 -13.67 2.91 3.54
C ARG A 154 -13.48 2.60 5.02
N PHE A 155 -12.30 2.08 5.36
CA PHE A 155 -11.84 1.79 6.72
C PHE A 155 -10.33 2.02 6.79
N GLY A 156 -9.82 2.34 7.98
CA GLY A 156 -8.40 2.30 8.29
C GLY A 156 -7.97 0.86 8.58
N LYS A 157 -6.82 0.46 8.04
CA LYS A 157 -6.24 -0.86 8.24
C LYS A 157 -4.91 -0.73 8.98
N TYR A 158 -4.78 -1.41 10.11
CA TYR A 158 -3.53 -1.59 10.82
C TYR A 158 -3.12 -3.05 10.75
N ILE A 159 -1.88 -3.30 10.35
CA ILE A 159 -1.32 -4.64 10.23
C ILE A 159 -0.12 -4.69 11.15
N ASP A 160 -0.23 -5.49 12.20
CA ASP A 160 0.81 -5.77 13.15
C ASP A 160 1.50 -7.08 12.73
N ILE A 161 2.82 -7.04 12.53
CA ILE A 161 3.62 -8.20 12.12
C ILE A 161 4.56 -8.54 13.27
N HIS A 162 4.46 -9.76 13.77
CA HIS A 162 5.24 -10.23 14.91
C HIS A 162 6.43 -11.02 14.41
N PHE A 163 7.61 -10.66 14.93
CA PHE A 163 8.87 -11.29 14.60
C PHE A 163 9.46 -11.96 15.84
N ASP A 164 10.01 -13.15 15.65
CA ASP A 164 10.76 -13.84 16.68
C ASP A 164 12.13 -13.16 16.93
N LYS A 165 12.86 -13.63 17.95
CA LYS A 165 14.20 -13.11 18.29
C LYS A 165 15.24 -13.28 17.18
N ARG A 166 14.98 -14.12 16.18
CA ARG A 166 15.85 -14.34 15.02
C ARG A 166 15.48 -13.43 13.84
N GLY A 167 14.38 -12.68 13.92
CA GLY A 167 13.85 -11.85 12.85
C GLY A 167 12.91 -12.59 11.89
N THR A 168 12.46 -13.79 12.24
CA THR A 168 11.52 -14.57 11.44
C THR A 168 10.09 -14.13 11.77
N ILE A 169 9.21 -14.02 10.77
CA ILE A 169 7.79 -13.75 11.02
C ILE A 169 7.16 -14.94 11.76
N GLU A 170 6.62 -14.70 12.96
CA GLU A 170 5.92 -15.72 13.76
C GLU A 170 4.40 -15.55 13.74
N GLY A 171 3.91 -14.37 13.36
CA GLY A 171 2.48 -14.09 13.30
C GLY A 171 2.14 -12.71 12.74
N ALA A 172 0.85 -12.49 12.53
CA ALA A 172 0.32 -11.19 12.17
C ALA A 172 -1.08 -10.98 12.71
N LYS A 173 -1.42 -9.73 13.01
CA LYS A 173 -2.74 -9.30 13.45
C LYS A 173 -3.20 -8.14 12.58
N ILE A 174 -4.43 -8.20 12.10
CA ILE A 174 -5.03 -7.11 11.33
C ILE A 174 -6.13 -6.48 12.18
N GLU A 175 -6.00 -5.20 12.47
CA GLU A 175 -7.02 -4.39 13.12
C GLU A 175 -7.64 -3.40 12.13
N GLN A 176 -8.94 -3.18 12.27
CA GLN A 176 -9.72 -2.30 11.41
C GLN A 176 -10.29 -1.18 12.27
N TYR A 177 -10.27 0.04 11.74
CA TYR A 177 -10.85 1.20 12.44
C TYR A 177 -11.65 2.06 11.47
N LEU A 178 -12.63 2.78 12.03
CA LEU A 178 -13.37 3.83 11.31
C LEU A 178 -14.03 3.37 10.00
N LEU A 179 -14.63 2.17 9.99
CA LEU A 179 -15.48 1.74 8.89
C LEU A 179 -16.61 2.77 8.68
N GLU A 180 -16.83 3.20 7.44
CA GLU A 180 -17.90 4.13 7.08
C GLU A 180 -19.27 3.44 7.18
N LYS A 181 -19.83 3.41 8.39
CA LYS A 181 -21.10 2.72 8.69
C LYS A 181 -22.30 3.34 7.95
N SER A 182 -22.27 4.66 7.69
CA SER A 182 -23.34 5.35 6.97
C SER A 182 -23.57 4.80 5.56
N ARG A 183 -22.50 4.32 4.89
CA ARG A 183 -22.56 3.72 3.55
C ARG A 183 -23.46 2.50 3.46
N ILE A 184 -23.68 1.80 4.59
CA ILE A 184 -24.52 0.61 4.63
C ILE A 184 -25.98 0.96 4.27
N VAL A 185 -26.45 2.12 4.74
CA VAL A 185 -27.87 2.53 4.65
C VAL A 185 -28.11 3.63 3.62
N SER A 186 -27.08 4.36 3.19
CA SER A 186 -27.21 5.45 2.23
C SER A 186 -25.96 5.61 1.39
N GLN A 187 -26.14 5.83 0.09
CA GLN A 187 -25.06 6.08 -0.87
C GLN A 187 -25.38 7.33 -1.68
N ALA A 188 -24.35 8.14 -1.96
CA ALA A 188 -24.49 9.26 -2.87
C ALA A 188 -24.71 8.77 -4.31
N ARG A 189 -25.21 9.66 -5.17
CA ARG A 189 -25.36 9.38 -6.60
C ARG A 189 -24.02 8.92 -7.20
N ASP A 190 -24.09 7.89 -8.05
CA ASP A 190 -22.95 7.26 -8.74
C ASP A 190 -21.93 6.53 -7.84
N GLU A 191 -22.20 6.42 -6.53
CA GLU A 191 -21.48 5.55 -5.60
C GLU A 191 -22.20 4.21 -5.41
N ARG A 192 -21.50 3.23 -4.82
CA ARG A 192 -22.08 1.94 -4.44
C ARG A 192 -21.91 1.67 -2.94
N ASN A 193 -22.66 0.68 -2.45
CA ASN A 193 -22.42 0.06 -1.16
C ASN A 193 -21.12 -0.78 -1.19
N TYR A 194 -20.78 -1.46 -0.11
CA TYR A 194 -19.63 -2.36 -0.04
C TYR A 194 -19.71 -3.48 -1.08
N HIS A 195 -18.56 -3.89 -1.62
CA HIS A 195 -18.48 -4.87 -2.70
C HIS A 195 -19.15 -6.21 -2.35
N VAL A 196 -19.08 -6.64 -1.09
CA VAL A 196 -19.64 -7.91 -0.62
C VAL A 196 -21.12 -8.06 -0.98
N PHE A 197 -21.93 -7.00 -0.89
CA PHE A 197 -23.36 -7.07 -1.24
C PHE A 197 -23.56 -7.41 -2.72
N TYR A 198 -22.75 -6.82 -3.60
CA TYR A 198 -22.85 -7.08 -5.05
C TYR A 198 -22.21 -8.41 -5.43
N CYS A 199 -21.09 -8.77 -4.81
CA CYS A 199 -20.42 -10.06 -5.00
C CYS A 199 -21.33 -11.23 -4.57
N LEU A 200 -22.01 -11.09 -3.43
CA LEU A 200 -22.95 -12.08 -2.91
C LEU A 200 -24.11 -12.28 -3.90
N LEU A 201 -24.79 -11.19 -4.27
CA LEU A 201 -25.93 -11.24 -5.19
C LEU A 201 -25.54 -11.71 -6.59
N SER A 202 -24.33 -11.43 -7.05
CA SER A 202 -23.88 -11.87 -8.39
C SER A 202 -23.35 -13.31 -8.39
N GLY A 203 -22.75 -13.75 -7.28
CA GLY A 203 -22.07 -15.04 -7.17
C GLY A 203 -22.96 -16.21 -6.73
N MET A 204 -24.10 -15.94 -6.08
CA MET A 204 -25.02 -17.00 -5.62
C MET A 204 -25.83 -17.63 -6.77
N SER A 205 -26.07 -18.93 -6.64
CA SER A 205 -27.03 -19.69 -7.46
C SER A 205 -28.47 -19.24 -7.24
N LYS A 206 -29.38 -19.64 -8.13
CA LYS A 206 -30.81 -19.30 -8.00
C LYS A 206 -31.43 -19.94 -6.76
N GLU A 207 -31.00 -21.15 -6.45
CA GLU A 207 -31.43 -21.95 -5.31
C GLU A 207 -31.00 -21.28 -4.00
N GLU A 208 -29.75 -20.84 -3.88
CA GLU A 208 -29.24 -20.11 -2.71
C GLU A 208 -29.97 -18.78 -2.51
N LYS A 209 -30.16 -18.00 -3.59
CA LYS A 209 -30.91 -16.74 -3.51
C LYS A 209 -32.33 -16.96 -3.00
N LYS A 210 -33.01 -17.98 -3.53
CA LYS A 210 -34.37 -18.34 -3.09
C LYS A 210 -34.41 -18.77 -1.63
N SER A 211 -33.39 -19.48 -1.15
CA SER A 211 -33.32 -19.92 0.25
C SER A 211 -33.09 -18.77 1.25
N LEU A 212 -32.58 -17.64 0.77
CA LEU A 212 -32.26 -16.45 1.56
C LEU A 212 -33.21 -15.27 1.27
N ASP A 213 -34.28 -15.50 0.50
CA ASP A 213 -35.23 -14.48 0.04
C ASP A 213 -34.57 -13.27 -0.66
N LEU A 214 -33.52 -13.53 -1.46
CA LEU A 214 -32.76 -12.50 -2.17
C LEU A 214 -33.23 -12.30 -3.62
N THR A 215 -33.25 -11.04 -4.06
CA THR A 215 -33.61 -10.60 -5.42
C THR A 215 -32.43 -9.93 -6.15
N ALA A 216 -32.66 -9.20 -7.24
CA ALA A 216 -31.58 -8.47 -7.92
C ALA A 216 -31.20 -7.20 -7.12
N ALA A 217 -29.96 -6.73 -7.29
CA ALA A 217 -29.47 -5.53 -6.59
C ALA A 217 -30.16 -4.22 -7.02
N SER A 218 -30.89 -4.24 -8.14
CA SER A 218 -31.69 -3.13 -8.66
C SER A 218 -33.12 -3.11 -8.14
N ASP A 219 -33.57 -4.21 -7.54
CA ASP A 219 -34.91 -4.36 -6.95
C ASP A 219 -34.93 -3.73 -5.55
#